data_AF-A0A1H7SB81-F1
#
_entry.id   AF-A0A1H7SB81-F1
#
_cell.length_a   1.000
_cell.length_b   1.000
_cell.length_c   1.000
_cell.angle_alpha   90.00
_cell.angle_beta   90.00
_cell.angle_gamma   90.00
#
_symmetry.space_group_name_H-M   'P 1'
#
loop_
_entity.id
_entity.type
_entity.pdbx_description
1 polymer ?
#
loop_
_entity_poly.entity_id
_entity_poly.type
_entity_poly.pdbx_seq_one_letter_code
_entity_poly.pdbx_strand_id
1 'polypeptide(L)'
;MRKIIALGLAASALTACGGGPAESLLDAHAMARLRDALVKQPDLPDGFSDHPDQAWTVPFAHLDANCRAVLDLVAGRAPTQALTGHAAVSYQGDALGEQAAVGLASYADGEAEDHLDELGDALESCREVRGTGTRLRLRDLPVQAGGDETVGARLRGRLNGYPYTMDVVLSRVNDTVVGVVHAGLREVDAARTKELVDAVVRMAGA
;
A
#
# COMPACT_ATOMS: atom_id res chain seq x y z
N MET A 1 -65.78 19.10 45.67
CA MET A 1 -65.58 18.21 44.51
C MET A 1 -64.31 18.68 43.80
N ARG A 2 -63.19 17.92 43.86
CA ARG A 2 -62.52 17.24 42.71
C ARG A 2 -62.22 18.22 41.54
N LYS A 3 -61.00 18.48 41.03
CA LYS A 3 -59.76 17.68 40.89
C LYS A 3 -58.60 18.55 40.30
N ILE A 4 -57.36 18.24 40.74
CA ILE A 4 -56.10 18.00 39.98
C ILE A 4 -55.28 19.16 39.37
N ILE A 5 -53.98 19.11 39.73
CA ILE A 5 -52.75 19.85 39.36
C ILE A 5 -52.20 19.36 38.01
N ALA A 6 -51.52 20.22 37.21
CA ALA A 6 -50.43 19.76 36.35
C ALA A 6 -49.39 20.87 36.06
N LEU A 7 -48.21 20.67 36.66
CA LEU A 7 -46.92 21.31 36.41
C LEU A 7 -46.37 20.84 35.05
N GLY A 8 -45.79 21.73 34.24
CA GLY A 8 -45.14 21.37 32.97
C GLY A 8 -43.76 22.01 32.84
N LEU A 9 -42.74 21.33 33.37
CA LEU A 9 -41.31 21.54 33.09
C LEU A 9 -40.88 20.57 31.99
N ALA A 10 -40.26 21.05 30.92
CA ALA A 10 -39.46 20.26 29.98
C ALA A 10 -38.44 21.21 29.32
N ALA A 11 -37.18 21.29 29.77
CA ALA A 11 -36.07 20.36 29.48
C ALA A 11 -35.65 20.41 28.00
N SER A 12 -34.87 21.43 27.62
CA SER A 12 -34.18 21.52 26.34
C SER A 12 -33.01 20.54 26.33
N ALA A 13 -33.10 19.51 25.48
CA ALA A 13 -32.01 18.57 25.25
C ALA A 13 -30.86 19.26 24.50
N LEU A 14 -29.67 19.24 25.11
CA LEU A 14 -28.40 19.50 24.42
C LEU A 14 -28.08 18.28 23.56
N THR A 15 -28.29 18.36 22.25
CA THR A 15 -27.67 17.42 21.31
C THR A 15 -26.19 17.75 21.24
N ALA A 16 -25.38 16.96 21.95
CA ALA A 16 -23.94 16.96 21.85
C ALA A 16 -23.53 16.47 20.46
N CYS A 17 -23.13 17.41 19.60
CA CYS A 17 -22.45 17.11 18.35
C CYS A 17 -20.98 16.81 18.72
N GLY A 18 -20.70 15.58 19.14
CA GLY A 18 -19.36 15.08 19.43
C GLY A 18 -18.61 14.72 18.15
N GLY A 19 -18.38 15.71 17.29
CA GLY A 19 -17.42 15.60 16.19
C GLY A 19 -16.04 15.96 16.71
N GLY A 20 -15.41 15.04 17.45
CA GLY A 20 -13.99 15.17 17.76
C GLY A 20 -13.20 15.11 16.45
N PRO A 21 -12.18 15.97 16.24
CA PRO A 21 -11.30 15.81 15.11
C PRO A 21 -10.67 14.42 15.20
N ALA A 22 -10.68 13.66 14.11
CA ALA A 22 -9.85 12.47 14.01
C ALA A 22 -8.39 12.94 14.20
N GLU A 23 -7.90 12.84 15.43
CA GLU A 23 -6.48 13.03 15.73
C GLU A 23 -5.73 12.03 14.85
N SER A 24 -4.73 12.54 14.14
CA SER A 24 -3.81 11.73 13.36
C SER A 24 -3.23 10.65 14.27
N LEU A 25 -3.71 9.40 14.15
CA LEU A 25 -3.34 8.23 14.96
C LEU A 25 -1.91 7.73 14.68
N LEU A 26 -1.08 8.54 14.03
CA LEU A 26 0.30 8.19 13.71
C LEU A 26 1.09 7.95 15.00
N ASP A 27 1.38 6.68 15.24
CA ASP A 27 2.20 6.19 16.32
C ASP A 27 3.66 6.18 15.87
N ALA A 28 4.47 7.03 16.50
CA ALA A 28 5.90 7.10 16.24
C ALA A 28 6.62 5.75 16.46
N HIS A 29 6.14 4.92 17.39
CA HIS A 29 6.70 3.59 17.62
C HIS A 29 6.36 2.64 16.47
N ALA A 30 5.10 2.61 16.01
CA ALA A 30 4.70 1.84 14.83
C ALA A 30 5.50 2.25 13.59
N MET A 31 5.66 3.55 13.33
CA MET A 31 6.48 4.05 12.23
C MET A 31 7.96 3.63 12.34
N ALA A 32 8.54 3.72 13.54
CA ALA A 32 9.93 3.32 13.77
C ALA A 32 10.12 1.80 13.55
N ARG A 33 9.18 0.98 14.01
CA ARG A 33 9.20 -0.47 13.80
C ARG A 33 9.15 -0.83 12.32
N LEU A 34 8.20 -0.27 11.57
CA LEU A 34 8.07 -0.52 10.13
C LEU A 34 9.33 -0.08 9.36
N ARG A 35 9.90 1.07 9.72
CA ARG A 35 11.14 1.54 9.12
C ARG A 35 12.33 0.65 9.45
N ASP A 36 12.45 0.20 10.71
CA ASP A 36 13.53 -0.67 11.14
C ASP A 36 13.47 -2.04 10.44
N ALA A 37 12.26 -2.58 10.22
CA ALA A 37 12.06 -3.81 9.46
C ALA A 37 12.63 -3.70 8.03
N LEU A 38 12.37 -2.58 7.34
CA LEU A 38 12.87 -2.36 5.97
C LEU A 38 14.35 -1.99 5.91
N VAL A 39 14.87 -1.27 6.91
CA VAL A 39 16.20 -0.64 6.81
C VAL A 39 17.29 -1.43 7.51
N LYS A 40 17.02 -1.98 8.69
CA LYS A 40 18.06 -2.59 9.54
C LYS A 40 18.20 -4.09 9.32
N GLN A 41 17.13 -4.75 8.90
CA GLN A 41 17.07 -6.21 8.75
C GLN A 41 16.47 -6.64 7.41
N PRO A 42 16.96 -6.12 6.25
CA PRO A 42 16.44 -6.54 4.96
C PRO A 42 16.85 -8.00 4.68
N ASP A 43 15.91 -8.93 4.85
CA ASP A 43 16.04 -10.34 4.48
C ASP A 43 15.54 -10.56 3.03
N LEU A 44 16.21 -9.91 2.08
CA LEU A 44 15.83 -9.93 0.66
C LEU A 44 16.39 -11.16 -0.05
N PRO A 45 15.71 -11.64 -1.12
CA PRO A 45 16.26 -12.69 -1.96
C PRO A 45 17.53 -12.26 -2.68
N ASP A 46 18.35 -13.24 -3.10
CA ASP A 46 19.62 -13.00 -3.77
C ASP A 46 19.49 -12.06 -4.99
N GLY A 47 20.50 -11.20 -5.14
CA GLY A 47 20.63 -10.25 -6.24
C GLY A 47 19.89 -8.92 -6.04
N PHE A 48 19.21 -8.71 -4.91
CA PHE A 48 18.84 -7.37 -4.46
C PHE A 48 19.89 -6.79 -3.51
N SER A 49 20.08 -5.47 -3.58
CA SER A 49 20.89 -4.72 -2.62
C SER A 49 20.30 -4.82 -1.21
N ASP A 50 21.13 -5.11 -0.21
CA ASP A 50 20.83 -5.01 1.22
C ASP A 50 20.83 -3.55 1.71
N HIS A 51 21.28 -2.61 0.88
CA HIS A 51 21.22 -1.18 1.17
C HIS A 51 19.93 -0.59 0.58
N PRO A 52 18.98 -0.16 1.41
CA PRO A 52 17.78 0.51 0.94
C PRO A 52 18.10 1.92 0.41
N ASP A 53 17.50 2.24 -0.73
CA ASP A 53 17.37 3.59 -1.25
C ASP A 53 16.14 4.29 -0.66
N GLN A 54 15.95 5.57 -1.03
CA GLN A 54 14.76 6.32 -0.67
C GLN A 54 13.48 5.65 -1.22
N ALA A 55 12.34 6.05 -0.67
CA ALA A 55 11.04 5.65 -1.19
C ALA A 55 10.95 5.89 -2.70
N TRP A 56 10.36 4.94 -3.40
CA TRP A 56 10.31 4.98 -4.85
C TRP A 56 9.50 6.18 -5.36
N THR A 57 10.06 6.87 -6.35
CA THR A 57 9.35 7.92 -7.08
C THR A 57 8.66 7.30 -8.29
N VAL A 58 7.33 7.34 -8.27
CA VAL A 58 6.50 6.83 -9.36
C VAL A 58 6.85 7.54 -10.68
N PRO A 59 7.30 6.82 -11.73
CA PRO A 59 7.85 7.44 -12.94
C PRO A 59 6.78 7.89 -13.94
N PHE A 60 5.52 8.04 -13.50
CA PHE A 60 4.39 8.34 -14.36
C PHE A 60 3.84 9.73 -14.07
N ALA A 61 3.89 10.62 -15.06
CA ALA A 61 3.37 11.98 -14.93
C ALA A 61 1.84 12.03 -14.80
N HIS A 62 1.14 11.07 -15.44
CA HIS A 62 -0.32 11.00 -15.45
C HIS A 62 -0.76 9.59 -15.09
N LEU A 63 -1.48 9.50 -13.97
CA LEU A 63 -2.16 8.30 -13.50
C LEU A 63 -3.63 8.65 -13.32
N ASP A 64 -4.50 7.71 -13.69
CA ASP A 64 -5.88 7.75 -13.20
C ASP A 64 -5.91 7.54 -11.68
N ALA A 65 -7.08 7.75 -11.07
CA ALA A 65 -7.22 7.66 -9.62
C ALA A 65 -6.89 6.25 -9.08
N ASN A 66 -7.25 5.21 -9.83
CA ASN A 66 -7.12 3.82 -9.41
C ASN A 66 -5.65 3.38 -9.44
N CYS A 67 -4.95 3.63 -10.53
CA CYS A 67 -3.51 3.37 -10.61
C CYS A 67 -2.72 4.20 -9.60
N ARG A 68 -3.17 5.43 -9.32
CA ARG A 68 -2.54 6.27 -8.30
C ARG A 68 -2.71 5.69 -6.90
N ALA A 69 -3.91 5.27 -6.52
CA ALA A 69 -4.18 4.70 -5.20
C ALA A 69 -3.22 3.55 -4.87
N VAL A 70 -3.04 2.63 -5.82
CA VAL A 70 -2.14 1.49 -5.66
C VAL A 70 -0.67 1.91 -5.58
N LEU A 71 -0.22 2.78 -6.48
CA LEU A 71 1.20 3.17 -6.54
C LEU A 71 1.60 4.15 -5.43
N ASP A 72 0.64 4.85 -4.82
CA ASP A 72 0.89 5.75 -3.72
C ASP A 72 1.30 5.00 -2.45
N LEU A 73 0.72 3.81 -2.17
CA LEU A 73 1.15 2.96 -1.05
C LEU A 73 2.66 2.64 -1.11
N VAL A 74 3.12 2.09 -2.24
CA VAL A 74 4.54 1.73 -2.43
C VAL A 74 5.48 2.93 -2.48
N ALA A 75 4.93 4.12 -2.73
CA ALA A 75 5.65 5.39 -2.69
C ALA A 75 5.59 6.08 -1.32
N GLY A 76 5.09 5.39 -0.28
CA GLY A 76 5.02 5.90 1.10
C GLY A 76 3.88 6.89 1.35
N ARG A 77 2.85 6.90 0.51
CA ARG A 77 1.65 7.75 0.61
C ARG A 77 0.41 6.89 0.84
N ALA A 78 0.42 6.10 1.91
CA ALA A 78 -0.69 5.23 2.27
C ALA A 78 -1.99 6.02 2.57
N PRO A 79 -3.17 5.43 2.35
CA PRO A 79 -4.46 5.97 2.83
C PRO A 79 -4.39 6.35 4.31
N THR A 80 -4.92 7.52 4.68
CA THR A 80 -4.71 8.09 6.02
C THR A 80 -5.77 7.70 7.05
N GLN A 81 -6.92 7.17 6.62
CA GLN A 81 -7.97 6.73 7.53
C GLN A 81 -7.46 5.55 8.36
N ALA A 82 -7.60 5.64 9.69
CA ALA A 82 -7.11 4.65 10.66
C ALA A 82 -5.60 4.33 10.58
N LEU A 83 -4.81 5.12 9.84
CA LEU A 83 -3.39 4.87 9.64
C LEU A 83 -2.62 5.14 10.94
N THR A 84 -1.92 4.12 11.43
CA THR A 84 -1.09 4.19 12.64
C THR A 84 0.39 4.32 12.32
N GLY A 85 0.84 3.84 11.17
CA GLY A 85 2.23 4.01 10.74
C GLY A 85 2.42 3.65 9.28
N HIS A 86 3.45 4.19 8.66
CA HIS A 86 3.88 3.77 7.33
C HIS A 86 5.39 3.90 7.17
N ALA A 87 5.94 3.13 6.25
CA ALA A 87 7.33 3.24 5.81
C ALA A 87 7.43 2.82 4.34
N ALA A 88 8.36 3.41 3.59
CA ALA A 88 8.64 2.99 2.23
C ALA A 88 10.12 3.15 1.88
N VAL A 89 10.65 2.21 1.11
CA VAL A 89 12.02 2.19 0.60
C VAL A 89 12.05 1.60 -0.81
N SER A 90 13.20 1.65 -1.46
CA SER A 90 13.46 0.85 -2.66
C SER A 90 14.79 0.11 -2.56
N TYR A 91 14.95 -0.94 -3.35
CA TYR A 91 16.17 -1.72 -3.45
C TYR A 91 16.51 -1.93 -4.92
N GLN A 92 17.77 -1.77 -5.28
CA GLN A 92 18.25 -2.08 -6.62
C GLN A 92 18.42 -3.59 -6.79
N GLY A 93 17.98 -4.11 -7.93
CA GLY A 93 18.28 -5.47 -8.37
C GLY A 93 19.55 -5.53 -9.21
N ASP A 94 20.06 -6.74 -9.43
CA ASP A 94 21.25 -7.00 -10.23
C ASP A 94 20.97 -7.10 -11.73
N ALA A 95 19.71 -7.29 -12.13
CA ALA A 95 19.32 -7.22 -13.52
C ALA A 95 19.19 -5.77 -14.01
N LEU A 96 19.32 -5.59 -15.33
CA LEU A 96 19.38 -4.25 -15.93
C LEU A 96 18.09 -3.43 -15.68
N GLY A 97 18.22 -2.38 -14.88
CA GLY A 97 17.12 -1.50 -14.49
C GLY A 97 16.10 -2.18 -13.59
N GLU A 98 16.49 -3.28 -12.93
CA GLU A 98 15.66 -3.98 -11.97
C GLU A 98 15.62 -3.22 -10.64
N GLN A 99 14.40 -3.05 -10.12
CA GLN A 99 14.19 -2.35 -8.86
C GLN A 99 12.98 -2.94 -8.13
N ALA A 100 13.12 -3.08 -6.82
CA ALA A 100 12.02 -3.35 -5.90
C ALA A 100 11.64 -2.04 -5.17
N ALA A 101 10.37 -1.69 -5.15
CA ALA A 101 9.84 -0.66 -4.27
C ALA A 101 8.91 -1.32 -3.25
N VAL A 102 9.06 -0.95 -1.98
CA VAL A 102 8.33 -1.56 -0.87
C VAL A 102 7.67 -0.45 -0.07
N GLY A 103 6.37 -0.58 0.16
CA GLY A 103 5.60 0.26 1.07
C GLY A 103 4.89 -0.59 2.11
N LEU A 104 4.95 -0.17 3.36
CA LEU A 104 4.25 -0.77 4.49
C LEU A 104 3.31 0.28 5.09
N ALA A 105 2.10 -0.12 5.43
CA ALA A 105 1.12 0.72 6.11
C ALA A 105 0.40 -0.10 7.19
N SER A 106 0.53 0.30 8.45
CA SER A 106 -0.20 -0.28 9.58
C SER A 106 -1.44 0.54 9.89
N TYR A 107 -2.53 -0.16 10.21
CA TYR A 107 -3.84 0.42 10.50
C TYR A 107 -4.33 0.01 11.88
N ALA A 108 -5.25 0.79 12.46
CA ALA A 108 -5.93 0.44 13.70
C ALA A 108 -7.21 -0.37 13.43
N ASP A 109 -7.75 -0.97 14.49
CA ASP A 109 -9.13 -1.49 14.55
C ASP A 109 -9.50 -2.53 13.46
N GLY A 110 -8.51 -3.23 12.90
CA GLY A 110 -8.71 -4.24 11.85
C GLY A 110 -8.92 -3.67 10.45
N GLU A 111 -8.80 -2.35 10.26
CA GLU A 111 -9.08 -1.67 8.98
C GLU A 111 -8.10 -2.05 7.85
N ALA A 112 -7.03 -2.78 8.15
CA ALA A 112 -6.07 -3.25 7.14
C ALA A 112 -6.70 -4.18 6.09
N GLU A 113 -7.73 -4.96 6.47
CA GLU A 113 -8.50 -5.81 5.54
C GLU A 113 -9.27 -4.93 4.53
N ASP A 114 -10.06 -3.98 5.04
CA ASP A 114 -10.83 -3.06 4.21
C ASP A 114 -9.91 -2.24 3.26
N HIS A 115 -8.77 -1.76 3.76
CA HIS A 115 -7.80 -1.04 2.91
C HIS A 115 -7.18 -1.94 1.83
N LEU A 116 -6.91 -3.21 2.13
CA LEU A 116 -6.42 -4.14 1.11
C LEU A 116 -7.48 -4.38 0.03
N ASP A 117 -8.74 -4.58 0.43
CA ASP A 117 -9.86 -4.80 -0.50
C ASP A 117 -10.06 -3.59 -1.41
N GLU A 118 -10.07 -2.37 -0.87
CA GLU A 118 -10.17 -1.13 -1.64
C GLU A 118 -9.01 -0.97 -2.65
N LEU A 119 -7.78 -1.30 -2.23
CA LEU A 119 -6.61 -1.26 -3.10
C LEU A 119 -6.66 -2.38 -4.16
N GLY A 120 -7.22 -3.54 -3.84
CA GLY A 120 -7.47 -4.63 -4.77
C GLY A 120 -8.45 -4.22 -5.87
N ASP A 121 -9.60 -3.65 -5.50
CA ASP A 121 -10.58 -3.09 -6.42
C ASP A 121 -9.99 -1.99 -7.31
N ALA A 122 -9.15 -1.12 -6.73
CA ALA A 122 -8.41 -0.11 -7.47
C ALA A 122 -7.41 -0.74 -8.45
N LEU A 123 -6.70 -1.79 -8.05
CA LEU A 123 -5.75 -2.51 -8.92
C LEU A 123 -6.46 -3.15 -10.10
N GLU A 124 -7.58 -3.84 -9.88
CA GLU A 124 -8.40 -4.42 -10.96
C GLU A 124 -8.95 -3.34 -11.91
N SER A 125 -9.30 -2.19 -11.36
CA SER A 125 -9.81 -1.05 -12.12
C SER A 125 -8.72 -0.25 -12.85
N CYS A 126 -7.44 -0.41 -12.49
CA CYS A 126 -6.27 0.22 -13.11
C CYS A 126 -5.91 -0.48 -14.45
N ARG A 127 -6.68 -0.25 -15.51
CA ARG A 127 -6.49 -1.01 -16.77
C ARG A 127 -5.20 -0.67 -17.53
N GLU A 128 -4.78 0.59 -17.51
CA GLU A 128 -3.63 1.05 -18.29
C GLU A 128 -3.05 2.37 -17.77
N VAL A 129 -1.72 2.45 -17.67
CA VAL A 129 -0.99 3.70 -17.45
C VAL A 129 -0.58 4.30 -18.80
N ARG A 130 -0.93 5.57 -19.04
CA ARG A 130 -0.71 6.26 -20.32
C ARG A 130 -0.05 7.62 -20.13
N GLY A 131 0.83 7.97 -21.08
CA GLY A 131 1.45 9.28 -21.19
C GLY A 131 2.23 9.43 -22.49
N THR A 132 2.90 10.55 -22.70
CA THR A 132 3.77 10.76 -23.87
C THR A 132 4.90 9.72 -23.86
N GLY A 133 4.92 8.82 -24.85
CA GLY A 133 5.91 7.73 -24.91
C GLY A 133 5.70 6.60 -23.90
N THR A 134 4.68 6.70 -23.03
CA THR A 134 4.40 5.72 -21.97
C THR A 134 3.06 5.06 -22.19
N ARG A 135 3.07 3.73 -22.19
CA ARG A 135 1.88 2.89 -22.28
C ARG A 135 2.16 1.55 -21.61
N LEU A 136 1.61 1.34 -20.43
CA LEU A 136 1.68 0.06 -19.71
C LEU A 136 0.28 -0.48 -19.52
N ARG A 137 0.02 -1.70 -19.99
CA ARG A 137 -1.27 -2.36 -19.81
C ARG A 137 -1.21 -3.32 -18.66
N LEU A 138 -2.26 -3.31 -17.85
CA LEU A 138 -2.42 -4.26 -16.78
C LEU A 138 -2.83 -5.64 -17.30
N ARG A 139 -2.33 -6.66 -16.63
CA ARG A 139 -2.63 -8.08 -16.78
C ARG A 139 -2.67 -8.68 -15.39
N ASP A 140 -3.52 -9.67 -15.19
CA ASP A 140 -3.54 -10.40 -13.93
C ASP A 140 -2.20 -11.10 -13.72
N LEU A 141 -1.70 -11.05 -12.49
CA LEU A 141 -0.51 -11.77 -12.08
C LEU A 141 -0.93 -12.74 -10.97
N PRO A 142 -1.07 -14.04 -11.27
CA PRO A 142 -1.38 -15.00 -10.22
C PRO A 142 -0.16 -15.13 -9.31
N VAL A 143 -0.20 -14.45 -8.16
CA VAL A 143 0.80 -14.56 -7.10
C VAL A 143 0.12 -15.17 -5.89
N GLN A 144 0.62 -16.33 -5.45
CA GLN A 144 0.35 -16.83 -4.11
C GLN A 144 1.57 -16.50 -3.27
N ALA A 145 1.56 -15.35 -2.59
CA ALA A 145 2.61 -14.98 -1.66
C ALA A 145 2.20 -15.36 -0.22
N GLY A 146 3.16 -15.29 0.71
CA GLY A 146 2.87 -15.28 2.13
C GLY A 146 2.01 -14.08 2.50
N GLY A 147 1.20 -14.24 3.55
CA GLY A 147 0.22 -13.25 3.99
C GLY A 147 -1.14 -13.90 4.18
N ASP A 148 -2.06 -13.13 4.74
CA ASP A 148 -3.44 -13.58 4.97
C ASP A 148 -4.23 -13.55 3.65
N GLU A 149 -4.04 -12.49 2.87
CA GLU A 149 -4.60 -12.27 1.53
C GLU A 149 -3.53 -11.67 0.61
N THR A 150 -3.65 -11.91 -0.70
CA THR A 150 -2.73 -11.34 -1.71
C THR A 150 -3.45 -11.11 -3.02
N VAL A 151 -3.26 -9.93 -3.61
CA VAL A 151 -3.69 -9.59 -4.97
C VAL A 151 -2.51 -9.06 -5.76
N GLY A 152 -2.48 -9.36 -7.06
CA GLY A 152 -1.32 -9.09 -7.89
C GLY A 152 -1.67 -8.79 -9.34
N ALA A 153 -0.93 -7.85 -9.92
CA ALA A 153 -1.07 -7.51 -11.32
C ALA A 153 0.28 -7.16 -11.96
N ARG A 154 0.37 -7.37 -13.27
CA ARG A 154 1.52 -7.03 -14.10
C ARG A 154 1.16 -5.91 -15.05
N LEU A 155 1.90 -4.81 -14.96
CA LEU A 155 1.90 -3.72 -15.93
C LEU A 155 3.04 -3.93 -16.93
N ARG A 156 2.73 -4.05 -18.22
CA ARG A 156 3.72 -4.26 -19.28
C ARG A 156 3.50 -3.35 -20.48
N GLY A 157 4.59 -2.84 -21.03
CA GLY A 157 4.56 -2.10 -22.29
C GLY A 157 5.80 -1.24 -22.46
N ARG A 158 5.61 0.08 -22.57
CA ARG A 158 6.69 1.04 -22.72
C ARG A 158 6.62 2.15 -21.68
N LEU A 159 7.78 2.56 -21.16
CA LEU A 159 7.99 3.76 -20.35
C LEU A 159 8.95 4.67 -21.12
N ASN A 160 8.48 5.87 -21.50
CA ASN A 160 9.25 6.85 -22.29
C ASN A 160 9.90 6.25 -23.57
N GLY A 161 9.21 5.31 -24.22
CA GLY A 161 9.66 4.63 -25.43
C GLY A 161 10.44 3.33 -25.22
N TYR A 162 10.94 3.07 -24.01
CA TYR A 162 11.69 1.87 -23.67
C TYR A 162 10.77 0.75 -23.19
N PRO A 163 11.04 -0.53 -23.50
CA PRO A 163 10.30 -1.62 -22.90
C PRO A 163 10.38 -1.55 -21.37
N TYR A 164 9.28 -1.90 -20.71
CA TYR A 164 9.19 -1.84 -19.26
C TYR A 164 8.12 -2.82 -18.77
N THR A 165 8.44 -3.54 -17.72
CA THR A 165 7.54 -4.45 -17.01
C THR A 165 7.62 -4.14 -15.53
N MET A 166 6.48 -4.18 -14.86
CA MET A 166 6.34 -3.98 -13.43
C MET A 166 5.27 -4.91 -12.89
N ASP A 167 5.63 -5.73 -11.92
CA ASP A 167 4.69 -6.46 -11.08
C ASP A 167 4.33 -5.58 -9.89
N VAL A 168 3.04 -5.52 -9.57
CA VAL A 168 2.49 -4.86 -8.40
C VAL A 168 1.80 -5.94 -7.59
N VAL A 169 2.19 -6.10 -6.33
CA VAL A 169 1.60 -7.07 -5.41
C VAL A 169 1.22 -6.36 -4.13
N LEU A 170 0.00 -6.60 -3.69
CA LEU A 170 -0.53 -6.13 -2.42
C LEU A 170 -0.82 -7.36 -1.56
N SER A 171 -0.46 -7.31 -0.30
CA SER A 171 -0.70 -8.38 0.66
C SER A 171 -1.04 -7.78 2.03
N ARG A 172 -1.70 -8.57 2.88
CA ARG A 172 -1.98 -8.20 4.28
C ARG A 172 -1.29 -9.18 5.21
N VAL A 173 -0.71 -8.65 6.29
CA VAL A 173 -0.19 -9.42 7.41
C VAL A 173 -0.61 -8.73 8.70
N ASN A 174 -1.50 -9.38 9.47
CA ASN A 174 -2.14 -8.78 10.64
C ASN A 174 -2.77 -7.42 10.26
N ASP A 175 -2.42 -6.37 11.00
CA ASP A 175 -2.91 -5.00 10.81
C ASP A 175 -2.07 -4.19 9.79
N THR A 176 -1.23 -4.83 8.96
CA THR A 176 -0.34 -4.15 8.02
C THR A 176 -0.63 -4.56 6.58
N VAL A 177 -0.87 -3.56 5.73
CA VAL A 177 -0.89 -3.72 4.28
C VAL A 177 0.53 -3.54 3.74
N VAL A 178 0.94 -4.51 2.93
CA VAL A 178 2.24 -4.60 2.26
C VAL A 178 2.03 -4.35 0.78
N GLY A 179 2.69 -3.33 0.24
CA GLY A 179 2.79 -3.07 -1.18
C GLY A 179 4.20 -3.37 -1.69
N VAL A 180 4.29 -4.14 -2.77
CA VAL A 180 5.54 -4.41 -3.47
C VAL A 180 5.37 -4.09 -4.95
N VAL A 181 6.31 -3.32 -5.48
CA VAL A 181 6.52 -3.13 -6.91
C VAL A 181 7.86 -3.78 -7.28
N HIS A 182 7.85 -4.71 -8.24
CA HIS A 182 9.06 -5.29 -8.81
C HIS A 182 9.11 -4.94 -10.30
N ALA A 183 10.05 -4.10 -10.70
CA ALA A 183 10.09 -3.54 -12.05
C ALA A 183 11.43 -3.78 -12.75
N GLY A 184 11.42 -3.77 -14.09
CA GLY A 184 12.60 -3.95 -14.94
C GLY A 184 12.38 -3.56 -16.41
N LEU A 185 13.47 -3.40 -17.17
CA LEU A 185 13.43 -2.93 -18.57
C LEU A 185 12.89 -3.94 -19.59
N ARG A 186 12.68 -5.22 -19.25
CA ARG A 186 12.15 -6.20 -20.21
C ARG A 186 11.05 -7.02 -19.59
N GLU A 187 11.45 -7.92 -18.71
CA GLU A 187 10.58 -8.85 -18.02
C GLU A 187 11.03 -8.94 -16.58
N VAL A 188 10.07 -9.29 -15.75
CA VAL A 188 10.24 -9.50 -14.32
C VAL A 188 9.88 -10.96 -14.10
N ASP A 189 10.76 -11.72 -13.45
CA ASP A 189 10.50 -13.13 -13.16
C ASP A 189 9.46 -13.25 -12.04
N ALA A 190 8.37 -13.98 -12.31
CA ALA A 190 7.26 -14.07 -11.36
C ALA A 190 7.61 -14.88 -10.09
N ALA A 191 8.51 -15.86 -10.20
CA ALA A 191 8.98 -16.60 -9.03
C ALA A 191 9.86 -15.70 -8.16
N ARG A 192 10.73 -14.89 -8.77
CA ARG A 192 11.51 -13.88 -8.06
C ARG A 192 10.64 -12.80 -7.42
N THR A 193 9.58 -12.35 -8.10
CA THR A 193 8.56 -11.46 -7.51
C THR A 193 7.93 -12.10 -6.28
N LYS A 194 7.57 -13.39 -6.35
CA LYS A 194 7.02 -14.11 -5.19
C LYS A 194 8.02 -14.16 -4.03
N GLU A 195 9.27 -14.52 -4.28
CA GLU A 195 10.32 -14.58 -3.24
C GLU A 195 10.51 -13.23 -2.56
N LEU A 196 10.50 -12.14 -3.35
CA LEU A 196 10.57 -10.78 -2.85
C LEU A 196 9.37 -10.43 -1.97
N VAL A 197 8.14 -10.75 -2.40
CA VAL A 197 6.94 -10.50 -1.59
C VAL A 197 6.96 -11.32 -0.30
N ASP A 198 7.32 -12.60 -0.37
CA ASP A 198 7.43 -13.47 0.80
C ASP A 198 8.45 -12.92 1.81
N ALA A 199 9.58 -12.38 1.34
CA ALA A 199 10.57 -11.71 2.16
C ALA A 199 10.00 -10.47 2.86
N VAL A 200 9.34 -9.59 2.09
CA VAL A 200 8.76 -8.35 2.65
C VAL A 200 7.66 -8.65 3.67
N VAL A 201 6.81 -9.65 3.41
CA VAL A 201 5.76 -10.05 4.35
C VAL A 201 6.36 -10.59 5.65
N ARG A 202 7.46 -11.37 5.59
CA ARG A 202 8.19 -11.79 6.80
C ARG A 202 8.75 -10.58 7.57
N MET A 203 9.32 -9.60 6.86
CA MET A 203 9.84 -8.38 7.50
C MET A 203 8.74 -7.56 8.17
N ALA A 204 7.56 -7.46 7.55
CA ALA A 204 6.44 -6.70 8.08
C ALA A 204 5.75 -7.38 9.28
N GLY A 205 5.79 -8.70 9.36
CA GLY A 205 5.19 -9.49 10.44
C GLY A 205 6.09 -9.78 11.64
N ALA A 206 7.37 -9.39 11.60
CA ALA A 206 8.36 -9.59 12.65
C ALA A 206 8.31 -8.50 13.74
#